data_AF-A0A7Z6MXB2-F1
#
_entry.id   AF-A0A7Z6MXB2-F1
#
_cell.length_a   1.000
_cell.length_b   1.000
_cell.length_c   1.000
_cell.angle_alpha   90.00
_cell.angle_beta   90.00
_cell.angle_gamma   90.00
#
_symmetry.space_group_name_H-M   'P 1'
#
loop_
_entity.id
_entity.type
_entity.pdbx_description
1 polymer ?
#
loop_
_entity_poly.entity_id
_entity_poly.type
_entity_poly.pdbx_seq_one_letter_code
_entity_poly.pdbx_strand_id
1 'polypeptide(L)'
;MSELTQVTLRFALYLDLMLLFGLGLFGLYGLKAPERVLLNLRGLLRLTAGVGIVLSMASLLTLTQAMSGATDWQTLWPHLHMMLWQTDLGVTWWLRMGALVVAALGPSLPLTALSGAAALVTLAWTGHGVMHEGTLGVWHILSDGAHLLAAGGWVGALAALNRFHLTPLLQRSVAAGDYVAAMAALRRSMVLEMGAGALILALVAWLGTLAPN
;
A
#
# COMPACT_ATOMS: atom_id res chain seq x y z
N MET A 1 18.16 16.88 -7.45
CA MET A 1 16.83 16.60 -6.85
C MET A 1 17.00 16.60 -5.33
N SER A 2 16.09 17.19 -4.55
CA SER A 2 16.23 17.21 -3.08
C SER A 2 15.87 15.86 -2.45
N GLU A 3 16.57 15.44 -1.40
CA GLU A 3 16.25 14.27 -0.55
C GLU A 3 14.76 14.17 -0.19
N LEU A 4 14.13 15.31 0.07
CA LEU A 4 12.69 15.43 0.37
C LEU A 4 11.80 14.84 -0.72
N THR A 5 12.19 14.97 -1.99
CA THR A 5 11.43 14.43 -3.13
C THR A 5 11.39 12.91 -3.08
N GLN A 6 12.53 12.26 -2.79
CA GLN A 6 12.62 10.81 -2.69
C GLN A 6 11.81 10.28 -1.50
N VAL A 7 11.93 10.94 -0.34
CA VAL A 7 11.17 10.57 0.87
C VAL A 7 9.67 10.69 0.63
N THR A 8 9.22 11.82 0.07
CA THR A 8 7.79 12.06 -0.20
C THR A 8 7.24 11.07 -1.21
N LEU A 9 7.99 10.78 -2.27
CA LEU A 9 7.57 9.85 -3.30
C LEU A 9 7.48 8.42 -2.78
N ARG A 10 8.45 7.99 -1.96
CA ARG A 10 8.41 6.69 -1.29
C ARG A 10 7.20 6.60 -0.37
N PHE A 11 6.97 7.61 0.47
CA PHE A 11 5.81 7.65 1.35
C PHE A 11 4.49 7.56 0.57
N ALA A 12 4.34 8.37 -0.49
CA ALA A 12 3.15 8.37 -1.34
C ALA A 12 2.92 7.01 -2.01
N LEU A 13 3.98 6.39 -2.53
CA LEU A 13 3.91 5.07 -3.15
C LEU A 13 3.47 4.00 -2.15
N TYR A 14 4.09 3.95 -0.96
CA TYR A 14 3.68 3.00 0.08
C TYR A 14 2.22 3.20 0.50
N LEU A 15 1.81 4.45 0.73
CA LEU A 15 0.45 4.77 1.12
C LEU A 15 -0.58 4.38 0.04
N ASP A 16 -0.29 4.67 -1.22
CA ASP A 16 -1.18 4.33 -2.34
C ASP A 16 -1.36 2.81 -2.51
N LEU A 17 -0.27 2.03 -2.46
CA LEU A 17 -0.37 0.57 -2.56
C LEU A 17 -1.04 -0.04 -1.32
N MET A 18 -0.82 0.52 -0.13
CA MET A 18 -1.55 0.17 1.08
C MET A 18 -3.05 0.41 0.93
N LEU A 19 -3.45 1.54 0.33
CA LEU A 19 -4.85 1.84 0.03
C LEU A 19 -5.44 0.88 -0.99
N LEU A 20 -4.73 0.59 -2.09
CA LEU A 20 -5.20 -0.34 -3.12
C LEU A 20 -5.48 -1.74 -2.52
N PHE A 21 -4.52 -2.28 -1.77
CA PHE A 21 -4.68 -3.56 -1.10
C PHE A 21 -5.79 -3.50 -0.04
N GLY A 22 -5.71 -2.55 0.88
CA GLY A 22 -6.58 -2.46 2.04
C GLY A 22 -8.04 -2.19 1.70
N LEU A 23 -8.32 -1.32 0.72
CA LEU A 23 -9.68 -1.10 0.21
C LEU A 23 -10.20 -2.31 -0.54
N GLY A 24 -9.34 -3.04 -1.25
CA GLY A 24 -9.69 -4.31 -1.89
C GLY A 24 -10.11 -5.35 -0.85
N LEU A 25 -9.33 -5.51 0.21
CA LEU A 25 -9.58 -6.43 1.32
C LEU A 25 -10.87 -6.05 2.07
N PHE A 26 -11.04 -4.78 2.42
CA PHE A 26 -12.25 -4.28 3.07
C PHE A 26 -13.49 -4.46 2.18
N GLY A 27 -13.33 -4.26 0.86
CA GLY A 27 -14.39 -4.52 -0.09
C GLY A 27 -14.87 -5.97 -0.09
N LEU A 28 -13.97 -6.94 0.09
CA LEU A 28 -14.29 -8.37 0.12
C LEU A 28 -15.05 -8.78 1.37
N TYR A 29 -14.55 -8.36 2.53
CA TYR A 29 -14.99 -8.87 3.83
C TYR A 29 -15.90 -7.91 4.60
N GLY A 30 -15.76 -6.59 4.38
CA GLY A 30 -16.47 -5.55 5.12
C GLY A 30 -17.67 -4.92 4.41
N LEU A 31 -17.84 -5.13 3.09
CA LEU A 31 -18.93 -4.52 2.32
C LEU A 31 -19.84 -5.55 1.64
N LYS A 32 -21.16 -5.32 1.71
CA LYS A 32 -22.17 -6.03 0.94
C LYS A 32 -22.20 -5.54 -0.52
N ALA A 33 -22.68 -6.38 -1.43
CA ALA A 33 -22.77 -6.05 -2.86
C ALA A 33 -23.38 -4.66 -3.20
N PRO A 34 -24.52 -4.25 -2.63
CA PRO A 34 -25.09 -2.92 -2.92
C PRO A 34 -24.24 -1.75 -2.42
N GLU A 35 -23.54 -1.91 -1.28
CA GLU A 35 -22.66 -0.88 -0.72
C GLU A 35 -21.46 -0.65 -1.66
N ARG A 36 -20.88 -1.71 -2.23
CA ARG A 36 -19.75 -1.61 -3.17
C ARG A 36 -20.07 -0.77 -4.41
N VAL A 37 -21.31 -0.84 -4.91
CA VAL A 37 -21.77 -0.11 -6.09
C VAL A 37 -22.02 1.36 -5.77
N LEU A 38 -22.73 1.65 -4.67
CA LEU A 38 -23.01 3.01 -4.21
C LEU A 38 -21.72 3.82 -4.02
N LEU A 39 -20.65 3.15 -3.62
CA LEU A 39 -19.36 3.76 -3.26
C LEU A 39 -18.38 3.85 -4.43
N ASN A 40 -18.75 3.35 -5.62
CA ASN A 40 -17.87 3.21 -6.78
C ASN A 40 -16.51 2.60 -6.41
N LEU A 41 -16.53 1.53 -5.60
CA LEU A 41 -15.30 0.89 -5.09
C LEU A 41 -14.37 0.47 -6.24
N ARG A 42 -14.95 -0.03 -7.34
CA ARG A 42 -14.19 -0.40 -8.54
C ARG A 42 -13.47 0.80 -9.15
N GLY A 43 -14.12 1.97 -9.25
CA GLY A 43 -13.48 3.18 -9.74
C GLY A 43 -12.32 3.63 -8.84
N LEU A 44 -12.50 3.56 -7.52
CA LEU A 44 -11.45 3.92 -6.56
C LEU A 44 -10.23 2.98 -6.65
N LEU A 45 -10.45 1.67 -6.72
CA LEU A 45 -9.37 0.69 -6.86
C LEU A 45 -8.60 0.87 -8.18
N ARG A 46 -9.30 1.19 -9.28
CA ARG A 46 -8.67 1.50 -10.56
C ARG A 46 -7.87 2.79 -10.50
N LEU A 47 -8.38 3.80 -9.81
CA LEU A 47 -7.68 5.06 -9.61
C LEU A 47 -6.38 4.84 -8.82
N THR A 48 -6.45 4.16 -7.67
CA THR A 48 -5.24 3.87 -6.86
C THR A 48 -4.27 2.98 -7.65
N ALA A 49 -4.74 1.98 -8.41
CA ALA A 49 -3.86 1.21 -9.27
C ALA A 49 -3.15 2.06 -10.34
N GLY A 50 -3.88 2.99 -10.98
CA GLY A 50 -3.30 3.91 -11.96
C GLY A 50 -2.30 4.90 -11.34
N VAL A 51 -2.62 5.44 -10.17
CA VAL A 51 -1.71 6.29 -9.39
C VAL A 51 -0.46 5.51 -9.00
N GLY A 52 -0.59 4.27 -8.54
CA GLY A 52 0.53 3.40 -8.20
C GLY A 52 1.47 3.12 -9.36
N ILE A 53 0.97 3.00 -10.60
CA ILE A 53 1.80 2.88 -11.80
C ILE A 53 2.65 4.14 -11.98
N VAL A 54 2.01 5.32 -11.94
CA VAL A 54 2.70 6.60 -12.11
C VAL A 54 3.73 6.83 -11.01
N LEU A 55 3.37 6.58 -9.76
CA LEU A 55 4.28 6.71 -8.62
C LEU A 55 5.45 5.73 -8.71
N SER A 56 5.22 4.50 -9.18
CA SER A 56 6.28 3.51 -9.35
C SER A 56 7.24 3.86 -10.50
N MET A 57 6.72 4.43 -11.59
CA MET A 57 7.56 4.95 -12.68
C MET A 57 8.41 6.11 -12.19
N ALA A 58 7.78 7.09 -11.51
CA ALA A 58 8.50 8.23 -10.93
C ALA A 58 9.56 7.77 -9.94
N SER A 59 9.24 6.79 -9.07
CA SER A 59 10.17 6.26 -8.06
C SER A 59 11.40 5.62 -8.70
N LEU A 60 11.22 4.85 -9.77
CA LEU A 60 12.34 4.27 -10.51
C LEU A 60 13.23 5.35 -11.11
N LEU A 61 12.63 6.32 -11.81
CA LEU A 61 13.36 7.43 -12.42
C LEU A 61 14.19 8.21 -11.39
N THR A 62 13.59 8.57 -10.26
CA THR A 62 14.29 9.33 -9.20
C THR A 62 15.39 8.52 -8.54
N LEU A 63 15.20 7.21 -8.35
CA LEU A 63 16.21 6.35 -7.75
C LEU A 63 17.42 6.18 -8.69
N THR A 64 17.17 5.95 -9.98
CA THR A 64 18.25 5.87 -10.97
C THR A 64 19.01 7.19 -11.11
N GLN A 65 18.31 8.34 -11.08
CA GLN A 65 18.96 9.65 -11.06
C GLN A 65 19.83 9.84 -9.80
N ALA A 66 19.33 9.44 -8.63
CA ALA A 66 20.08 9.56 -7.38
C ALA A 66 21.37 8.71 -7.38
N MET A 67 21.31 7.50 -7.95
CA MET A 67 22.47 6.60 -8.01
C MET A 67 23.48 6.97 -9.10
N SER A 68 23.01 7.42 -10.27
CA SER A 68 23.88 7.74 -11.42
C SER A 68 24.43 9.16 -11.40
N GLY A 69 23.77 10.08 -10.68
CA GLY A 69 24.05 11.52 -10.75
C GLY A 69 23.65 12.18 -12.07
N ALA A 70 23.02 11.44 -13.00
CA ALA A 70 22.64 11.95 -14.32
C ALA A 70 21.50 12.98 -14.22
N THR A 71 21.69 14.13 -14.88
CA THR A 71 20.69 15.22 -14.92
C THR A 71 19.93 15.29 -16.23
N ASP A 72 20.43 14.66 -17.30
CA ASP A 72 19.82 14.64 -18.62
C ASP A 72 19.35 13.23 -19.02
N TRP A 73 18.41 13.17 -19.96
CA TRP A 73 17.81 11.90 -20.39
C TRP A 73 18.81 10.96 -21.08
N GLN A 74 19.78 11.52 -21.81
CA GLN A 74 20.73 10.74 -22.60
C GLN A 74 21.73 9.99 -21.71
N THR A 75 22.20 10.60 -20.62
CA THR A 75 23.01 9.91 -19.60
C THR A 75 22.19 9.02 -18.68
N LEU A 76 20.92 9.34 -18.43
CA LEU A 76 20.06 8.53 -17.56
C LEU A 76 19.61 7.22 -18.22
N TRP A 77 19.38 7.21 -19.55
CA TRP A 77 18.85 6.06 -20.27
C TRP A 77 19.67 4.75 -20.09
N PRO A 78 21.00 4.75 -20.25
CA PRO A 78 21.80 3.54 -20.03
C PRO A 78 21.68 3.01 -18.59
N HIS A 79 21.61 3.89 -17.60
CA HIS A 79 21.45 3.52 -16.19
C HIS A 79 20.06 2.95 -15.91
N LEU A 80 19.01 3.51 -16.52
CA LEU A 80 17.65 2.97 -16.42
C LEU A 80 17.56 1.59 -17.05
N HIS A 81 18.18 1.39 -18.21
CA HIS A 81 18.23 0.10 -18.88
C HIS A 81 18.93 -0.95 -18.01
N MET A 82 20.10 -0.60 -17.46
CA MET A 82 20.81 -1.47 -16.53
C MET A 82 19.94 -1.80 -15.31
N MET A 83 19.29 -0.80 -14.71
CA MET A 83 18.46 -0.99 -13.53
C MET A 83 17.24 -1.89 -13.82
N LEU A 84 16.58 -1.71 -14.96
CA LEU A 84 15.39 -2.48 -15.34
C LEU A 84 15.69 -3.94 -15.66
N TRP A 85 16.85 -4.24 -16.23
CA TRP A 85 17.15 -5.55 -16.81
C TRP A 85 18.21 -6.35 -16.07
N GLN A 86 19.08 -5.70 -15.30
CA GLN A 86 20.26 -6.33 -14.69
C GLN A 86 20.25 -6.25 -13.16
N THR A 87 19.15 -5.81 -12.55
CA THR A 87 19.06 -5.69 -11.08
C THR A 87 17.80 -6.35 -10.55
N ASP A 88 17.86 -6.80 -9.29
CA ASP A 88 16.70 -7.34 -8.57
C ASP A 88 15.58 -6.29 -8.39
N LEU A 89 15.96 -5.01 -8.32
CA LEU A 89 15.01 -3.89 -8.33
C LEU A 89 14.22 -3.84 -9.64
N GLY A 90 14.84 -4.18 -10.78
CA GLY A 90 14.17 -4.28 -12.07
C GLY A 90 13.11 -5.39 -12.10
N VAL A 91 13.45 -6.58 -11.59
CA VAL A 91 12.52 -7.72 -11.51
C VAL A 91 11.31 -7.39 -10.64
N THR A 92 11.54 -6.85 -9.44
CA THR A 92 10.47 -6.49 -8.50
C THR A 92 9.60 -5.36 -9.04
N TRP A 93 10.18 -4.42 -9.77
CA TRP A 93 9.44 -3.36 -10.46
C TRP A 93 8.54 -3.92 -11.56
N TRP A 94 9.03 -4.85 -12.40
CA TRP A 94 8.21 -5.49 -13.44
C TRP A 94 7.05 -6.30 -12.85
N LEU A 95 7.31 -7.07 -11.78
CA LEU A 95 6.26 -7.79 -11.05
C LEU A 95 5.21 -6.83 -10.50
N ARG A 96 5.64 -5.69 -9.92
CA ARG A 96 4.73 -4.65 -9.45
C ARG A 96 3.90 -4.06 -10.59
N MET A 97 4.51 -3.77 -11.74
CA MET A 97 3.80 -3.19 -12.88
C MET A 97 2.75 -4.16 -13.42
N GLY A 98 3.10 -5.43 -13.57
CA GLY A 98 2.16 -6.48 -13.95
C GLY A 98 0.99 -6.57 -12.96
N ALA A 99 1.29 -6.60 -11.66
CA ALA A 99 0.26 -6.65 -10.62
C ALA A 99 -0.66 -5.42 -10.62
N LEU A 100 -0.11 -4.20 -10.79
CA LEU A 100 -0.91 -2.98 -10.87
C LEU A 100 -1.78 -2.93 -12.13
N VAL A 101 -1.29 -3.42 -13.27
CA VAL A 101 -2.09 -3.55 -14.50
C VAL A 101 -3.23 -4.54 -14.29
N VAL A 102 -2.96 -5.69 -13.67
CA VAL A 102 -4.02 -6.66 -13.32
C VAL A 102 -5.01 -6.07 -12.33
N ALA A 103 -4.57 -5.27 -11.36
CA ALA A 103 -5.46 -4.58 -10.42
C ALA A 103 -6.34 -3.54 -11.12
N ALA A 104 -5.80 -2.78 -12.08
CA ALA A 104 -6.53 -1.76 -12.83
C ALA A 104 -7.57 -2.39 -13.80
N LEU A 105 -7.23 -3.52 -14.42
CA LEU A 105 -8.09 -4.20 -15.39
C LEU A 105 -8.95 -5.31 -14.77
N GLY A 106 -8.70 -5.64 -13.49
CA GLY A 106 -9.26 -6.78 -12.79
C GLY A 106 -10.79 -6.85 -12.87
N PRO A 107 -11.37 -7.95 -13.40
CA PRO A 107 -12.82 -8.11 -13.50
C PRO A 107 -13.45 -8.42 -12.13
N SER A 108 -12.67 -8.94 -11.19
CA SER A 108 -13.13 -9.39 -9.89
C SER A 108 -12.38 -8.68 -8.76
N LEU A 109 -13.11 -8.45 -7.66
CA LEU A 109 -12.56 -7.81 -6.47
C LEU A 109 -11.47 -8.65 -5.78
N PRO A 110 -11.57 -10.00 -5.69
CA PRO A 110 -10.49 -10.82 -5.12
C PRO A 110 -9.19 -10.70 -5.90
N LEU A 111 -9.26 -10.75 -7.24
CA LEU A 111 -8.07 -10.62 -8.08
C LEU A 111 -7.42 -9.25 -7.92
N THR A 112 -8.24 -8.19 -7.84
CA THR A 112 -7.76 -6.82 -7.61
C THR A 112 -7.04 -6.71 -6.25
N ALA A 113 -7.61 -7.27 -5.19
CA ALA A 113 -7.02 -7.25 -3.85
C ALA A 113 -5.71 -8.06 -3.79
N LEU A 114 -5.68 -9.27 -4.37
CA LEU A 114 -4.48 -10.11 -4.45
C LEU A 114 -3.37 -9.44 -5.27
N SER A 115 -3.74 -8.77 -6.36
CA SER A 115 -2.77 -8.04 -7.18
C SER A 115 -2.24 -6.80 -6.44
N GLY A 116 -3.09 -6.08 -5.71
CA GLY A 116 -2.66 -5.02 -4.80
C GLY A 116 -1.71 -5.52 -3.71
N ALA A 117 -1.99 -6.69 -3.13
CA ALA A 117 -1.12 -7.35 -2.14
C ALA A 117 0.26 -7.68 -2.75
N ALA A 118 0.27 -8.30 -3.93
CA ALA A 118 1.50 -8.65 -4.64
C ALA A 118 2.33 -7.39 -4.94
N ALA A 119 1.69 -6.34 -5.45
CA ALA A 119 2.34 -5.05 -5.70
C ALA A 119 2.94 -4.45 -4.41
N LEU A 120 2.19 -4.47 -3.29
CA LEU A 120 2.64 -3.93 -2.01
C LEU A 120 3.83 -4.71 -1.45
N VAL A 121 3.80 -6.05 -1.51
CA VAL A 121 4.89 -6.91 -1.04
C VAL A 121 6.18 -6.69 -1.83
N THR A 122 6.11 -6.37 -3.13
CA THR A 122 7.32 -6.05 -3.91
C THR A 122 8.09 -4.83 -3.39
N LEU A 123 7.50 -4.00 -2.52
CA LEU A 123 8.22 -2.89 -1.87
C LEU A 123 9.16 -3.37 -0.76
N ALA A 124 8.94 -4.56 -0.18
CA ALA A 124 9.82 -5.15 0.84
C ALA A 124 11.25 -5.38 0.29
N TRP A 125 11.35 -5.77 -0.98
CA TRP A 125 12.64 -5.94 -1.68
C TRP A 125 13.45 -4.65 -1.84
N THR A 126 12.80 -3.49 -1.79
CA THR A 126 13.49 -2.19 -1.89
C THR A 126 14.08 -1.72 -0.54
N GLY A 127 13.90 -2.52 0.53
CA GLY A 127 14.49 -2.30 1.86
C GLY A 127 15.75 -3.15 2.11
N HIS A 128 16.19 -3.20 3.37
CA HIS A 128 17.39 -3.93 3.80
C HIS A 128 17.24 -5.48 3.76
N GLY A 129 16.09 -6.02 3.34
CA GLY A 129 15.81 -7.46 3.33
C GLY A 129 16.72 -8.29 2.40
N VAL A 130 17.37 -7.67 1.41
CA VAL A 130 18.33 -8.34 0.51
C VAL A 130 19.77 -8.23 1.05
N MET A 131 20.02 -7.52 2.16
CA MET A 131 21.38 -7.38 2.70
C MET A 131 21.91 -8.64 3.40
N HIS A 132 21.06 -9.63 3.67
CA HIS A 132 21.46 -10.89 4.31
C HIS A 132 21.31 -12.06 3.33
N GLU A 133 22.38 -12.83 3.15
CA GLU A 133 22.36 -14.04 2.32
C GLU A 133 21.67 -15.21 3.03
N GLY A 134 21.10 -16.15 2.26
CA GLY A 134 20.53 -17.40 2.78
C GLY A 134 19.13 -17.28 3.41
N THR A 135 18.83 -18.16 4.35
CA THR A 135 17.49 -18.29 4.97
C THR A 135 17.07 -17.05 5.76
N LEU A 136 18.02 -16.30 6.32
CA LEU A 136 17.76 -15.09 7.09
C LEU A 136 17.19 -13.96 6.23
N GLY A 137 17.68 -13.79 5.00
CA GLY A 137 17.15 -12.81 4.03
C GLY A 137 15.70 -13.13 3.65
N VAL A 138 15.37 -14.42 3.48
CA VAL A 138 14.00 -14.87 3.21
C VAL A 138 13.06 -14.51 4.36
N TRP A 139 13.46 -14.77 5.61
CA TRP A 139 12.64 -14.43 6.78
C TRP A 139 12.42 -12.92 6.93
N HIS A 140 13.44 -12.11 6.66
CA HIS A 140 13.28 -10.66 6.66
C HIS A 140 12.27 -10.19 5.61
N ILE A 141 12.39 -10.66 4.37
CA ILE A 141 11.48 -10.27 3.29
C ILE A 141 10.04 -10.73 3.59
N LEU A 142 9.87 -11.93 4.16
CA LEU A 142 8.55 -12.42 4.58
C LEU A 142 7.97 -11.58 5.71
N SER A 143 8.79 -11.21 6.70
CA SER A 143 8.36 -10.36 7.81
C SER A 143 8.00 -8.95 7.34
N ASP A 144 8.84 -8.32 6.53
CA ASP A 144 8.60 -7.01 5.92
C ASP A 144 7.34 -7.04 5.05
N GLY A 145 7.18 -8.07 4.24
CA GLY A 145 5.97 -8.29 3.43
C GLY A 145 4.72 -8.42 4.29
N ALA A 146 4.77 -9.25 5.34
CA ALA A 146 3.66 -9.42 6.28
C ALA A 146 3.34 -8.12 7.02
N HIS A 147 4.36 -7.36 7.43
CA HIS A 147 4.21 -6.07 8.07
C HIS A 147 3.54 -5.06 7.15
N LEU A 148 3.97 -4.98 5.88
CA LEU A 148 3.36 -4.10 4.88
C LEU A 148 1.91 -4.49 4.58
N LEU A 149 1.60 -5.78 4.45
CA LEU A 149 0.23 -6.24 4.26
C LEU A 149 -0.65 -5.90 5.46
N ALA A 150 -0.18 -6.14 6.68
CA ALA A 150 -0.94 -5.78 7.87
C ALA A 150 -1.15 -4.26 7.96
N ALA A 151 -0.13 -3.45 7.66
CA ALA A 151 -0.22 -2.00 7.65
C ALA A 151 -1.18 -1.53 6.54
N GLY A 152 -1.16 -2.16 5.37
CA GLY A 152 -2.08 -1.89 4.28
C GLY A 152 -3.53 -2.22 4.63
N GLY A 153 -3.77 -3.35 5.30
CA GLY A 153 -5.08 -3.70 5.84
C GLY A 153 -5.59 -2.65 6.84
N TRP A 154 -4.72 -2.20 7.74
CA TRP A 154 -5.04 -1.15 8.71
C TRP A 154 -5.36 0.21 8.05
N VAL A 155 -4.51 0.66 7.12
CA VAL A 155 -4.72 1.89 6.35
C VAL A 155 -6.03 1.80 5.54
N GLY A 156 -6.29 0.67 4.90
CA GLY A 156 -7.53 0.42 4.17
C GLY A 156 -8.76 0.48 5.05
N ALA A 157 -8.71 -0.12 6.25
CA ALA A 157 -9.79 -0.06 7.23
C ALA A 157 -10.03 1.38 7.70
N LEU A 158 -8.98 2.17 7.98
CA LEU A 158 -9.13 3.58 8.34
C LEU A 158 -9.74 4.41 7.21
N ALA A 159 -9.26 4.24 5.97
CA ALA A 159 -9.79 4.92 4.80
C ALA A 159 -11.25 4.55 4.57
N ALA A 160 -11.59 3.28 4.74
CA ALA A 160 -12.93 2.76 4.68
C ALA A 160 -13.84 3.37 5.76
N LEU A 161 -13.44 3.33 7.03
CA LEU A 161 -14.21 3.93 8.13
C LEU A 161 -14.44 5.43 7.93
N ASN A 162 -13.40 6.15 7.51
CA ASN A 162 -13.49 7.58 7.21
C ASN A 162 -14.49 7.87 6.08
N ARG A 163 -14.41 7.11 4.98
CA ARG A 163 -15.27 7.31 3.81
C ARG A 163 -16.69 6.80 4.02
N PHE A 164 -16.85 5.66 4.71
CA PHE A 164 -18.10 4.91 4.78
C PHE A 164 -18.94 5.18 6.03
N HIS A 165 -18.34 5.68 7.10
CA HIS A 165 -19.06 5.95 8.35
C HIS A 165 -18.91 7.40 8.78
N LEU A 166 -17.68 7.92 8.91
CA LEU A 166 -17.46 9.25 9.48
C LEU A 166 -17.97 10.38 8.55
N THR A 167 -17.65 10.33 7.25
CA THR A 167 -18.08 11.37 6.31
C THR A 167 -19.62 11.50 6.19
N PRO A 168 -20.39 10.41 6.00
CA PRO A 168 -21.86 10.51 5.91
C PRO A 168 -22.52 10.87 7.24
N LEU A 169 -21.99 10.37 8.38
CA LEU A 169 -22.49 10.73 9.71
C LEU A 169 -22.23 12.20 10.03
N LEU A 170 -21.08 12.75 9.63
CA LEU A 170 -20.79 14.18 9.74
C LEU A 170 -21.80 15.00 8.93
N GLN A 171 -22.08 14.61 7.68
CA GLN A 171 -23.07 15.29 6.84
C GLN A 171 -24.48 15.27 7.46
N ARG A 172 -24.91 14.12 8.00
CA ARG A 172 -26.23 13.97 8.65
C ARG A 172 -26.32 14.69 9.98
N SER A 173 -25.26 14.66 10.80
CA SER A 173 -25.25 15.31 12.10
C SER A 173 -25.17 16.84 11.98
N VAL A 174 -24.42 17.36 11.00
CA VAL A 174 -24.49 18.79 10.63
C VAL A 174 -25.91 19.19 10.24
N ALA A 175 -26.66 18.30 9.58
CA ALA A 175 -28.06 18.54 9.23
C ALA A 175 -29.05 18.35 10.40
N ALA A 176 -28.72 17.57 11.44
CA ALA A 176 -29.66 17.14 12.49
C ALA A 176 -29.41 17.76 13.88
N GLY A 177 -28.26 18.39 14.15
CA GLY A 177 -28.03 19.16 15.38
C GLY A 177 -27.75 18.37 16.66
N ASP A 178 -27.69 17.03 16.62
CA ASP A 178 -27.46 16.19 17.82
C ASP A 178 -26.31 15.17 17.60
N TYR A 179 -25.28 15.26 18.45
CA TYR A 179 -23.92 14.80 18.12
C TYR A 179 -23.32 13.76 19.08
N VAL A 180 -23.79 13.61 20.32
CA VAL A 180 -22.89 13.15 21.40
C VAL A 180 -22.88 11.63 21.61
N ALA A 181 -24.05 10.98 21.62
CA ALA A 181 -24.15 9.57 22.00
C ALA A 181 -23.73 8.59 20.89
N ALA A 182 -24.08 8.89 19.63
CA ALA A 182 -23.72 8.05 18.48
C ALA A 182 -22.21 8.10 18.17
N MET A 183 -21.58 9.27 18.36
CA MET A 183 -20.13 9.45 18.19
C MET A 183 -19.33 8.65 19.23
N ALA A 184 -19.81 8.57 20.47
CA ALA A 184 -19.11 7.89 21.56
C ALA A 184 -19.07 6.37 21.40
N ALA A 185 -20.15 5.75 20.91
CA ALA A 185 -20.22 4.31 20.65
C ALA A 185 -19.35 3.91 19.45
N LEU A 186 -19.38 4.70 18.36
CA LEU A 186 -18.53 4.47 17.18
C LEU A 186 -17.05 4.61 17.53
N ARG A 187 -16.70 5.64 18.32
CA ARG A 187 -15.32 5.90 18.75
C ARG A 187 -14.77 4.76 19.61
N ARG A 188 -15.58 4.13 20.46
CA ARG A 188 -15.15 2.96 21.25
C ARG A 188 -14.88 1.74 20.38
N SER A 189 -15.77 1.40 19.46
CA SER A 189 -15.57 0.26 18.56
C SER A 189 -14.33 0.47 17.68
N MET A 190 -14.15 1.68 17.17
CA MET A 190 -13.03 2.04 16.31
C MET A 190 -11.69 2.06 17.07
N VAL A 191 -11.66 2.54 18.32
CA VAL A 191 -10.46 2.47 19.17
C VAL A 191 -10.11 1.02 19.52
N LEU A 192 -11.10 0.16 19.74
CA LEU A 192 -10.87 -1.27 20.01
C LEU A 192 -10.35 -2.00 18.76
N GLU A 193 -10.90 -1.74 17.58
CA GLU A 193 -10.41 -2.30 16.32
C GLU A 193 -9.02 -1.76 15.95
N MET A 194 -8.78 -0.46 16.11
CA MET A 194 -7.44 0.13 15.92
C MET A 194 -6.44 -0.41 16.93
N GLY A 195 -6.83 -0.62 18.18
CA GLY A 195 -6.00 -1.23 19.21
C GLY A 195 -5.63 -2.68 18.89
N ALA A 196 -6.59 -3.47 18.40
CA ALA A 196 -6.34 -4.84 17.97
C ALA A 196 -5.44 -4.89 16.73
N GLY A 197 -5.67 -4.01 15.74
CA GLY A 197 -4.81 -3.89 14.55
C GLY A 197 -3.38 -3.46 14.90
N ALA A 198 -3.22 -2.47 15.77
CA ALA A 198 -1.92 -2.03 16.28
C ALA A 198 -1.21 -3.14 17.07
N LEU A 199 -1.94 -3.92 17.87
CA LEU A 199 -1.39 -5.07 18.59
C LEU A 199 -0.89 -6.15 17.63
N ILE A 200 -1.66 -6.48 16.59
CA ILE A 200 -1.24 -7.44 15.55
C ILE A 200 0.02 -6.93 14.85
N LEU A 201 0.06 -5.65 14.47
CA LEU A 201 1.23 -5.03 13.85
C LEU A 201 2.47 -5.08 14.75
N ALA A 202 2.30 -4.78 16.05
CA ALA A 202 3.36 -4.86 17.04
C ALA A 202 3.87 -6.30 17.22
N LEU A 203 2.96 -7.29 17.24
CA LEU A 203 3.32 -8.70 17.32
C LEU A 203 4.06 -9.19 16.07
N VAL A 204 3.63 -8.79 14.87
CA VAL A 204 4.31 -9.12 13.61
C VAL A 204 5.69 -8.48 13.56
N ALA A 205 5.81 -7.20 13.93
CA ALA A 205 7.10 -6.51 13.99
C ALA A 205 8.04 -7.14 15.02
N TRP A 206 7.52 -7.48 16.20
CA TRP A 206 8.28 -8.20 17.24
C TRP A 206 8.77 -9.55 16.72
N LEU A 207 7.89 -10.36 16.12
CA LEU A 207 8.25 -11.65 15.57
C LEU A 207 9.30 -11.53 14.45
N GLY A 208 9.26 -10.45 13.67
CA GLY A 208 10.26 -10.13 12.65
C GLY A 208 11.66 -9.82 13.18
N THR A 209 11.76 -9.39 14.44
CA THR A 209 13.05 -9.09 15.09
C THR A 209 13.70 -10.33 15.71
N LEU A 210 12.96 -11.43 15.83
CA LEU A 210 13.50 -12.69 16.35
C LEU A 210 14.21 -13.41 15.20
N ALA A 211 15.55 -13.33 15.17
CA ALA A 211 16.35 -14.16 14.28
C ALA A 211 16.03 -15.65 14.52
N PRO A 212 15.94 -16.49 13.48
CA PRO A 212 15.81 -17.92 13.68
C PRO A 212 17.11 -18.44 14.32
N ASN A 213 16.96 -19.07 15.49
CA ASN A 213 18.06 -19.77 16.18
C ASN A 213 18.52 -20.99 15.40
#